data_AF-A0A2E8GFN3-F1
#
_entry.id   AF-A0A2E8GFN3-F1
#
_cell.length_a   1.000
_cell.length_b   1.000
_cell.length_c   1.000
_cell.angle_alpha   90.00
_cell.angle_beta   90.00
_cell.angle_gamma   90.00
#
_symmetry.space_group_name_H-M   'P 1'
#
loop_
_entity.id
_entity.type
_entity.pdbx_description
1 polymer ?
#
loop_
_entity_poly.entity_id
_entity_poly.type
_entity_poly.pdbx_seq_one_letter_code
_entity_poly.pdbx_strand_id
1 'polypeptide(L)'
;TVPWIDAKYYASTQVVDEARHVEVFAKYLDTKLSDTYPINVHLRMLLDDIIQDSRWDMTYLGMQIMVEGLALAAFGLIYQQSQEPLLKQLLRYVMSDEARHVAFGVLSLKEVYLDMSHAELRDRQEFAFEAALRMRDRFLQQEVWERMGADVKKVIPLAYADPLRQEFQQLLFTKIVPNCKKLGLLDAGDGWLRKKFGEIGVIQYEDWVDTAEEVDAFAITRELEAEAAAKTES
;
A
#
# COMPACT_ATOMS: atom_id res chain seq x y z
N THR A 1 -15.25 11.88 11.02
CA THR A 1 -14.48 12.87 10.24
C THR A 1 -13.26 13.30 11.02
N VAL A 2 -12.16 13.63 10.35
CA VAL A 2 -10.92 14.09 11.00
C VAL A 2 -11.12 15.40 11.79
N PRO A 3 -10.39 15.62 12.91
CA PRO A 3 -10.70 16.71 13.83
C PRO A 3 -10.26 18.09 13.32
N TRP A 4 -9.09 18.20 12.71
CA TRP A 4 -8.47 19.50 12.38
C TRP A 4 -8.62 19.89 10.91
N ILE A 5 -8.50 21.19 10.64
CA ILE A 5 -8.75 21.77 9.31
C ILE A 5 -7.71 21.34 8.28
N ASP A 6 -6.44 21.26 8.67
CA ASP A 6 -5.36 20.89 7.73
C ASP A 6 -5.53 19.45 7.22
N ALA A 7 -6.01 18.53 8.06
CA ALA A 7 -6.35 17.18 7.60
C ALA A 7 -7.53 17.14 6.65
N LYS A 8 -8.50 18.05 6.78
CA LYS A 8 -9.63 18.14 5.84
C LYS A 8 -9.16 18.65 4.48
N TYR A 9 -8.27 19.65 4.47
CA TYR A 9 -7.66 20.15 3.23
C TYR A 9 -6.83 19.07 2.56
N TYR A 10 -5.99 18.36 3.34
CA TYR A 10 -5.22 17.25 2.83
C TYR A 10 -6.11 16.14 2.25
N ALA A 11 -7.08 15.65 3.01
CA ALA A 11 -7.99 14.60 2.55
C ALA A 11 -8.77 15.01 1.28
N SER A 12 -9.14 16.29 1.16
CA SER A 12 -9.79 16.80 -0.05
C SER A 12 -8.85 16.75 -1.26
N THR A 13 -7.56 17.06 -1.09
CA THR A 13 -6.56 16.91 -2.16
C THR A 13 -6.34 15.45 -2.53
N GLN A 14 -6.31 14.55 -1.54
CA GLN A 14 -6.21 13.12 -1.79
C GLN A 14 -7.38 12.62 -2.63
N VAL A 15 -8.62 13.02 -2.33
CA VAL A 15 -9.79 12.65 -3.16
C VAL A 15 -9.62 13.05 -4.63
N VAL A 16 -8.99 14.21 -4.90
CA VAL A 16 -8.68 14.64 -6.27
C VAL A 16 -7.57 13.78 -6.89
N ASP A 17 -6.54 13.42 -6.12
CA ASP A 17 -5.48 12.51 -6.54
C ASP A 17 -6.08 11.14 -6.95
N GLU A 18 -6.88 10.52 -6.08
CA GLU A 18 -7.50 9.22 -6.34
C GLU A 18 -8.40 9.23 -7.57
N ALA A 19 -9.17 10.30 -7.76
CA ALA A 19 -10.02 10.43 -8.95
C ALA A 19 -9.18 10.46 -10.24
N ARG A 20 -8.02 11.12 -10.23
CA ARG A 20 -7.09 11.13 -11.36
C ARG A 20 -6.45 9.77 -11.58
N HIS A 21 -6.11 9.05 -10.52
CA HIS A 21 -5.51 7.72 -10.60
C HIS A 21 -6.48 6.70 -11.20
N VAL A 22 -7.74 6.71 -10.75
CA VAL A 22 -8.81 5.87 -11.31
C VAL A 22 -8.97 6.14 -12.80
N GLU A 23 -9.09 7.41 -13.19
CA GLU A 23 -9.25 7.79 -14.60
C GLU A 23 -8.06 7.35 -15.46
N VAL A 24 -6.83 7.59 -15.01
CA VAL A 24 -5.64 7.28 -15.83
C VAL A 24 -5.40 5.78 -15.97
N PHE A 25 -5.63 5.00 -14.91
CA PHE A 25 -5.53 3.54 -14.99
C PHE A 25 -6.68 2.94 -15.79
N ALA A 26 -7.92 3.42 -15.64
CA ALA A 26 -9.05 2.96 -16.46
C ALA A 26 -8.75 3.19 -17.95
N LYS A 27 -8.31 4.40 -18.32
CA LYS A 27 -7.92 4.71 -19.69
C LYS A 27 -6.75 3.86 -20.19
N TYR A 28 -5.74 3.61 -19.35
CA TYR A 28 -4.62 2.72 -19.72
C TYR A 28 -5.12 1.31 -20.01
N LEU A 29 -5.92 0.73 -19.11
CA LEU A 29 -6.48 -0.61 -19.25
C LEU A 29 -7.34 -0.71 -20.52
N ASP A 30 -8.26 0.23 -20.76
CA ASP A 30 -9.18 0.21 -21.91
C ASP A 30 -8.46 0.40 -23.25
N THR A 31 -7.37 1.16 -23.29
CA THR A 31 -6.67 1.48 -24.55
C THR A 31 -5.48 0.59 -24.85
N LYS A 32 -4.88 -0.05 -23.84
CA LYS A 32 -3.68 -0.88 -23.98
C LYS A 32 -3.93 -2.36 -23.72
N LEU A 33 -4.94 -2.72 -22.94
CA LEU A 33 -5.28 -4.10 -22.62
C LEU A 33 -6.66 -4.45 -23.18
N SER A 34 -6.94 -5.74 -23.29
CA SER A 34 -8.19 -6.24 -23.88
C SER A 34 -9.27 -6.53 -22.85
N ASP A 35 -8.91 -6.59 -21.57
CA ASP A 35 -9.75 -7.13 -20.52
C ASP A 35 -9.33 -6.61 -19.15
N THR A 36 -10.29 -6.57 -18.23
CA THR A 36 -10.10 -6.18 -16.83
C THR A 36 -10.62 -7.25 -15.87
N TYR A 37 -10.22 -7.16 -14.61
CA TYR A 37 -10.71 -8.00 -13.52
C TYR A 37 -11.48 -7.16 -12.52
N PRO A 38 -12.52 -7.72 -11.86
CA PRO A 38 -13.14 -7.06 -10.74
C PRO A 38 -12.17 -6.95 -9.56
N ILE A 39 -12.50 -6.08 -8.61
CA ILE A 39 -11.78 -6.01 -7.34
C ILE A 39 -11.75 -7.38 -6.65
N ASN A 40 -10.57 -7.79 -6.18
CA ASN A 40 -10.38 -9.02 -5.42
C ASN A 40 -11.19 -8.99 -4.11
N VAL A 41 -11.74 -10.13 -3.72
CA VAL A 41 -12.61 -10.26 -2.54
C VAL A 41 -11.92 -9.84 -1.24
N HIS A 42 -10.65 -10.19 -1.02
CA HIS A 42 -9.93 -9.83 0.19
C HIS A 42 -9.65 -8.33 0.27
N LEU A 43 -9.35 -7.69 -0.87
CA LEU A 43 -9.20 -6.23 -0.92
C LEU A 43 -10.54 -5.53 -0.66
N ARG A 44 -11.63 -6.01 -1.28
CA ARG A 44 -12.96 -5.46 -1.02
C ARG A 44 -13.32 -5.53 0.46
N MET A 45 -13.13 -6.69 1.10
CA MET A 45 -13.42 -6.85 2.53
C MET A 45 -12.59 -5.90 3.40
N LEU A 46 -11.30 -5.73 3.09
CA LEU A 46 -10.46 -4.78 3.83
C LEU A 46 -10.96 -3.33 3.64
N LEU A 47 -11.27 -2.92 2.42
CA LEU A 47 -11.79 -1.59 2.15
C LEU A 47 -13.13 -1.35 2.83
N ASP A 48 -14.04 -2.34 2.79
CA ASP A 48 -15.34 -2.27 3.45
C ASP A 48 -15.19 -2.08 4.97
N ASP A 49 -14.29 -2.84 5.62
CA ASP A 49 -13.99 -2.67 7.05
C ASP A 49 -13.44 -1.27 7.36
N ILE A 50 -12.54 -0.75 6.51
CA ILE A 50 -11.91 0.57 6.68
C ILE A 50 -12.94 1.70 6.59
N ILE A 51 -13.80 1.68 5.57
CA ILE A 51 -14.75 2.78 5.32
C ILE A 51 -15.96 2.74 6.27
N GLN A 52 -16.24 1.59 6.88
CA GLN A 52 -17.31 1.43 7.86
C GLN A 52 -16.87 1.81 9.28
N ASP A 53 -15.57 1.87 9.56
CA ASP A 53 -15.09 2.33 10.87
C ASP A 53 -15.32 3.84 11.04
N SER A 54 -16.09 4.20 12.06
CA SER A 54 -16.40 5.59 12.39
C SER A 54 -15.20 6.39 12.94
N ARG A 55 -14.16 5.68 13.42
CA ARG A 55 -12.97 6.26 14.03
C ARG A 55 -12.00 6.66 12.93
N TRP A 56 -11.78 7.96 12.80
CA TRP A 56 -10.97 8.51 11.71
C TRP A 56 -9.53 7.96 11.70
N ASP A 57 -8.96 7.64 12.87
CA ASP A 57 -7.60 7.12 12.99
C ASP A 57 -7.50 5.68 12.50
N MET A 58 -8.57 4.90 12.61
CA MET A 58 -8.66 3.56 12.01
C MET A 58 -8.80 3.64 10.50
N THR A 59 -9.61 4.58 9.99
CA THR A 59 -9.66 4.87 8.56
C THR A 59 -8.27 5.24 8.05
N TYR A 60 -7.53 6.06 8.80
CA TYR A 60 -6.18 6.49 8.41
C TYR A 60 -5.15 5.37 8.48
N LEU A 61 -5.21 4.54 9.53
CA LEU A 61 -4.35 3.37 9.63
C LEU A 61 -4.62 2.42 8.46
N GLY A 62 -5.88 2.14 8.18
CA GLY A 62 -6.27 1.23 7.11
C GLY A 62 -5.94 1.74 5.72
N MET A 63 -6.36 2.95 5.37
CA MET A 63 -6.18 3.46 4.01
C MET A 63 -4.74 3.93 3.80
N GLN A 64 -4.26 4.89 4.60
CA GLN A 64 -2.98 5.55 4.37
C GLN A 64 -1.78 4.67 4.72
N ILE A 65 -1.88 3.81 5.73
CA ILE A 65 -0.73 2.98 6.13
C ILE A 65 -0.78 1.61 5.44
N MET A 66 -1.94 0.94 5.49
CA MET A 66 -2.05 -0.43 5.00
C MET A 66 -2.31 -0.50 3.48
N VAL A 67 -3.35 0.16 2.97
CA VAL A 67 -3.74 0.05 1.56
C VAL A 67 -2.74 0.74 0.63
N GLU A 68 -2.38 1.99 0.91
CA GLU A 68 -1.41 2.74 0.10
C GLU A 68 0.00 2.14 0.19
N GLY A 69 0.43 1.72 1.39
CA GLY A 69 1.70 1.01 1.57
C GLY A 69 1.78 -0.27 0.73
N LEU A 70 0.68 -1.00 0.63
CA LEU A 70 0.58 -2.16 -0.26
C LEU A 70 0.59 -1.78 -1.74
N ALA A 71 -0.14 -0.72 -2.11
CA ALA A 71 -0.18 -0.23 -3.48
C ALA A 71 1.23 0.15 -3.97
N LEU A 72 2.01 0.83 -3.14
CA LEU A 72 3.40 1.18 -3.43
C LEU A 72 4.31 -0.03 -3.61
N ALA A 73 4.19 -1.05 -2.76
CA ALA A 73 4.95 -2.29 -2.94
C ALA A 73 4.62 -2.96 -4.29
N ALA A 74 3.33 -3.03 -4.64
CA ALA A 74 2.89 -3.60 -5.91
C ALA A 74 3.33 -2.76 -7.12
N PHE A 75 3.16 -1.44 -7.06
CA PHE A 75 3.58 -0.52 -8.12
C PHE A 75 5.10 -0.51 -8.31
N GLY A 76 5.87 -0.55 -7.22
CA GLY A 76 7.32 -0.68 -7.27
C GLY A 76 7.77 -1.95 -8.01
N LEU A 77 7.12 -3.08 -7.73
CA LEU A 77 7.39 -4.33 -8.44
C LEU A 77 7.04 -4.24 -9.94
N ILE A 78 5.84 -3.74 -10.27
CA ILE A 78 5.41 -3.59 -11.66
C ILE A 78 6.34 -2.63 -12.40
N TYR A 79 6.77 -1.55 -11.76
CA TYR A 79 7.70 -0.57 -12.33
C TYR A 79 9.05 -1.22 -12.65
N GLN A 80 9.60 -2.03 -11.73
CA GLN A 80 10.86 -2.74 -11.96
C GLN A 80 10.78 -3.75 -13.10
N GLN A 81 9.67 -4.47 -13.22
CA GLN A 81 9.49 -5.55 -14.20
C GLN A 81 9.02 -5.04 -15.58
N SER A 82 8.28 -3.94 -15.63
CA SER A 82 7.74 -3.40 -16.88
C SER A 82 8.84 -2.85 -17.79
N GLN A 83 8.70 -3.10 -19.09
CA GLN A 83 9.50 -2.45 -20.13
C GLN A 83 8.71 -1.38 -20.90
N GLU A 84 7.43 -1.20 -20.59
CA GLU A 84 6.55 -0.31 -21.32
C GLU A 84 6.69 1.13 -20.80
N PRO A 85 7.13 2.09 -21.63
CA PRO A 85 7.48 3.44 -21.17
C PRO A 85 6.30 4.21 -20.54
N LEU A 86 5.08 4.09 -21.10
CA LEU A 86 3.92 4.80 -20.58
C LEU A 86 3.55 4.30 -19.18
N LEU A 87 3.48 2.99 -18.98
CA LEU A 87 3.19 2.39 -17.68
C LEU A 87 4.22 2.79 -16.63
N LYS A 88 5.50 2.79 -16.99
CA LYS A 88 6.56 3.27 -16.09
C LYS A 88 6.35 4.72 -15.67
N GLN A 89 6.04 5.59 -16.64
CA GLN A 89 5.76 6.99 -16.36
C GLN A 89 4.51 7.17 -15.47
N LEU A 90 3.42 6.44 -15.75
CA LEU A 90 2.21 6.47 -14.93
C LEU A 90 2.46 6.01 -13.50
N LEU A 91 3.11 4.86 -13.32
CA LEU A 91 3.43 4.31 -12.01
C LEU A 91 4.29 5.28 -11.20
N ARG A 92 5.30 5.92 -11.82
CA ARG A 92 6.13 6.91 -11.14
C ARG A 92 5.33 8.10 -10.61
N TYR A 93 4.39 8.65 -11.39
CA TYR A 93 3.57 9.76 -10.92
C TYR A 93 2.62 9.35 -9.80
N VAL A 94 1.94 8.20 -9.95
CA VAL A 94 1.03 7.67 -8.94
C VAL A 94 1.79 7.37 -7.64
N MET A 95 2.92 6.66 -7.72
CA MET A 95 3.75 6.35 -6.55
C MET A 95 4.20 7.61 -5.80
N SER A 96 4.47 8.72 -6.51
CA SER A 96 4.78 10.01 -5.86
C SER A 96 3.59 10.61 -5.11
N ASP A 97 2.35 10.35 -5.56
CA ASP A 97 1.13 10.79 -4.87
C ASP A 97 0.86 9.90 -3.66
N GLU A 98 0.83 8.57 -3.83
CA GLU A 98 0.62 7.58 -2.76
C GLU A 98 1.60 7.76 -1.60
N ALA A 99 2.86 8.03 -1.93
CA ALA A 99 3.87 8.13 -0.91
C ALA A 99 3.76 9.44 -0.09
N ARG A 100 3.13 10.49 -0.65
CA ARG A 100 2.68 11.67 0.14
C ARG A 100 1.53 11.29 1.05
N HIS A 101 0.59 10.47 0.59
CA HIS A 101 -0.58 10.02 1.37
C HIS A 101 -0.15 9.19 2.58
N VAL A 102 0.76 8.24 2.39
CA VAL A 102 1.41 7.47 3.47
C VAL A 102 2.11 8.39 4.46
N ALA A 103 2.93 9.33 3.98
CA ALA A 103 3.66 10.26 4.85
C ALA A 103 2.70 11.10 5.71
N PHE A 104 1.60 11.56 5.12
CA PHE A 104 0.57 12.30 5.85
C PHE A 104 -0.16 11.42 6.88
N GLY A 105 -0.44 10.16 6.55
CA GLY A 105 -0.97 9.17 7.49
C GLY A 105 -0.05 8.99 8.70
N VAL A 106 1.26 8.82 8.46
CA VAL A 106 2.27 8.70 9.53
C VAL A 106 2.27 9.94 10.42
N LEU A 107 2.32 11.15 9.84
CA LEU A 107 2.33 12.41 10.60
C LEU A 107 1.05 12.58 11.43
N SER A 108 -0.11 12.27 10.85
CA SER A 108 -1.41 12.46 11.49
C SER A 108 -1.67 11.49 12.65
N LEU A 109 -1.18 10.26 12.54
CA LEU A 109 -1.45 9.20 13.52
C LEU A 109 -0.42 9.15 14.64
N LYS A 110 0.83 9.52 14.36
CA LYS A 110 1.95 9.35 15.31
C LYS A 110 1.72 10.06 16.63
N GLU A 111 1.24 11.31 16.61
CA GLU A 111 0.95 12.06 17.84
C GLU A 111 -0.23 11.45 18.61
N VAL A 112 -1.26 11.02 17.89
CA VAL A 112 -2.49 10.46 18.48
C VAL A 112 -2.21 9.16 19.23
N TYR A 113 -1.30 8.33 18.71
CA TYR A 113 -0.96 7.06 19.34
C TYR A 113 -0.14 7.20 20.62
N LEU A 114 0.50 8.36 20.86
CA LEU A 114 1.22 8.62 22.12
C LEU A 114 0.28 8.73 23.32
N ASP A 115 -0.95 9.19 23.08
CA ASP A 115 -1.95 9.42 24.13
C ASP A 115 -2.92 8.23 24.33
N MET A 116 -2.75 7.15 23.56
CA MET A 116 -3.62 5.98 23.62
C MET A 116 -3.24 5.02 24.76
N SER A 117 -4.26 4.38 25.32
CA SER A 117 -4.07 3.27 26.26
C SER A 117 -3.52 2.03 25.57
N HIS A 118 -2.95 1.10 26.36
CA HIS A 118 -2.52 -0.22 25.85
C HIS A 118 -3.63 -0.97 25.11
N ALA A 119 -4.89 -0.86 25.55
CA ALA A 119 -6.01 -1.55 24.93
C ALA A 119 -6.36 -0.95 23.55
N GLU A 120 -6.31 0.37 23.43
CA GLU A 120 -6.54 1.06 22.15
C GLU A 120 -5.40 0.76 21.16
N LEU A 121 -4.15 0.81 21.62
CA LEU A 121 -2.99 0.43 20.80
C LEU A 121 -3.08 -1.02 20.33
N ARG A 122 -3.50 -1.94 21.21
CA ARG A 122 -3.74 -3.36 20.86
C ARG A 122 -4.72 -3.49 19.71
N ASP A 123 -5.85 -2.78 19.76
CA ASP A 123 -6.86 -2.80 18.69
C ASP A 123 -6.29 -2.36 17.33
N ARG A 124 -5.46 -1.30 17.31
CA ARG A 124 -4.77 -0.84 16.08
C ARG A 124 -3.76 -1.88 15.59
N GLN A 125 -3.02 -2.49 16.50
CA GLN A 125 -2.02 -3.52 16.18
C GLN A 125 -2.68 -4.78 15.60
N GLU A 126 -3.80 -5.22 16.19
CA GLU A 126 -4.57 -6.36 15.69
C GLU A 126 -5.13 -6.07 14.30
N PHE A 127 -5.74 -4.90 14.10
CA PHE A 127 -6.22 -4.47 12.80
C PHE A 127 -5.11 -4.45 11.73
N ALA A 128 -3.95 -3.84 12.03
CA ALA A 128 -2.82 -3.79 11.10
C ALA A 128 -2.30 -5.18 10.74
N PHE A 129 -2.22 -6.09 11.73
CA PHE A 129 -1.79 -7.47 11.50
C PHE A 129 -2.79 -8.25 10.64
N GLU A 130 -4.08 -8.14 10.93
CA GLU A 130 -5.14 -8.80 10.14
C GLU A 130 -5.19 -8.27 8.71
N ALA A 131 -5.10 -6.96 8.52
CA ALA A 131 -5.02 -6.34 7.20
C ALA A 131 -3.83 -6.89 6.40
N ALA A 132 -2.65 -7.00 7.04
CA ALA A 132 -1.47 -7.53 6.38
C ALA A 132 -1.62 -9.02 5.98
N LEU A 133 -2.26 -9.86 6.82
CA LEU A 133 -2.56 -11.25 6.50
C LEU A 133 -3.55 -11.39 5.33
N ARG A 134 -4.64 -10.61 5.33
CA ARG A 134 -5.62 -10.63 4.23
C ARG A 134 -4.97 -10.21 2.91
N MET A 135 -4.06 -9.23 2.96
CA MET A 135 -3.36 -8.75 1.77
C MET A 135 -2.30 -9.73 1.26
N ARG A 136 -1.68 -10.52 2.13
CA ARG A 136 -0.86 -11.67 1.71
C ARG A 136 -1.67 -12.66 0.86
N ASP A 137 -2.89 -12.98 1.30
CA ASP A 137 -3.74 -14.00 0.66
C ASP A 137 -4.39 -13.50 -0.65
N ARG A 138 -4.54 -12.18 -0.84
CA ARG A 138 -4.97 -11.55 -2.12
C ARG A 138 -4.16 -12.01 -3.33
N PHE A 139 -2.86 -12.24 -3.17
CA PHE A 139 -1.96 -12.59 -4.29
C PHE A 139 -2.04 -14.06 -4.71
N LEU A 140 -2.99 -14.81 -4.16
CA LEU A 140 -3.34 -16.12 -4.67
C LEU A 140 -3.94 -16.09 -6.08
N GLN A 141 -4.44 -14.93 -6.54
CA GLN A 141 -4.94 -14.70 -7.90
C GLN A 141 -5.98 -15.75 -8.33
N GLN A 142 -6.87 -16.13 -7.42
CA GLN A 142 -7.85 -17.21 -7.63
C GLN A 142 -8.71 -16.95 -8.87
N GLU A 143 -9.12 -15.69 -9.06
CA GLU A 143 -9.95 -15.23 -10.18
C GLU A 143 -9.23 -15.37 -11.53
N VAL A 144 -7.90 -15.21 -11.55
CA VAL A 144 -7.08 -15.40 -12.76
C VAL A 144 -7.01 -16.89 -13.11
N TRP A 145 -6.74 -17.74 -12.12
CA TRP A 145 -6.68 -19.20 -12.33
C TRP A 145 -8.02 -19.76 -12.81
N GLU A 146 -9.12 -19.33 -12.20
CA GLU A 146 -10.47 -19.71 -12.61
C GLU A 146 -10.75 -19.29 -14.05
N ARG A 147 -10.43 -18.05 -14.42
CA ARG A 147 -10.61 -17.55 -15.80
C ARG A 147 -9.76 -18.31 -16.82
N MET A 148 -8.59 -18.79 -16.43
CA MET A 148 -7.72 -19.64 -17.25
C MET A 148 -8.22 -21.10 -17.33
N GLY A 149 -9.33 -21.44 -16.68
CA GLY A 149 -9.91 -22.79 -16.67
C GLY A 149 -9.23 -23.77 -15.72
N ALA A 150 -8.41 -23.27 -14.79
CA ALA A 150 -7.73 -24.11 -13.81
C ALA A 150 -8.63 -24.41 -12.60
N ASP A 151 -8.47 -25.61 -12.03
CA ASP A 151 -9.12 -25.99 -10.77
C ASP A 151 -8.40 -25.32 -9.60
N VAL A 152 -8.96 -24.20 -9.14
CA VAL A 152 -8.41 -23.37 -8.05
C VAL A 152 -8.08 -24.23 -6.81
N LYS A 153 -8.90 -25.24 -6.49
CA LYS A 153 -8.67 -26.11 -5.32
C LYS A 153 -7.38 -26.93 -5.44
N LYS A 154 -6.92 -27.21 -6.65
CA LYS A 154 -5.67 -27.90 -6.92
C LYS A 154 -4.50 -26.94 -7.07
N VAL A 155 -4.72 -25.78 -7.68
CA VAL A 155 -3.67 -24.77 -7.90
C VAL A 155 -3.22 -24.13 -6.59
N ILE A 156 -4.15 -23.81 -5.69
CA ILE A 156 -3.84 -23.06 -4.47
C ILE A 156 -2.84 -23.80 -3.56
N PRO A 157 -3.00 -25.10 -3.24
CA PRO A 157 -2.01 -25.84 -2.46
C PRO A 157 -0.63 -25.89 -3.11
N LEU A 158 -0.57 -26.03 -4.44
CA LEU A 158 0.70 -26.05 -5.19
C LEU A 158 1.39 -24.69 -5.11
N ALA A 159 0.62 -23.62 -5.28
CA ALA A 159 1.15 -22.28 -5.27
C ALA A 159 1.55 -21.80 -3.86
N TYR A 160 0.96 -22.36 -2.79
CA TYR A 160 1.43 -22.15 -1.41
C TYR A 160 2.77 -22.85 -1.13
N ALA A 161 3.00 -23.99 -1.79
CA ALA A 161 4.24 -24.75 -1.65
C ALA A 161 5.40 -24.16 -2.48
N ASP A 162 5.13 -23.23 -3.39
CA ASP A 162 6.14 -22.60 -4.26
C ASP A 162 6.97 -21.55 -3.49
N PRO A 163 8.30 -21.74 -3.32
CA PRO A 163 9.17 -20.78 -2.66
C PRO A 163 9.18 -19.39 -3.31
N LEU A 164 9.07 -19.30 -4.65
CA LEU A 164 9.04 -18.02 -5.36
C LEU A 164 7.81 -17.20 -4.99
N ARG A 165 6.71 -17.89 -4.67
CA ARG A 165 5.47 -17.22 -4.24
C ARG A 165 5.59 -16.70 -2.81
N GLN A 166 6.31 -17.39 -1.95
CA GLN A 166 6.59 -16.91 -0.59
C GLN A 166 7.42 -15.61 -0.62
N GLU A 167 8.44 -15.55 -1.48
CA GLU A 167 9.22 -14.32 -1.68
C GLU A 167 8.36 -13.15 -2.20
N PHE A 168 7.49 -13.41 -3.17
CA PHE A 168 6.57 -12.40 -3.70
C PHE A 168 5.61 -11.87 -2.62
N GLN A 169 5.06 -12.77 -1.78
CA GLN A 169 4.19 -12.38 -0.68
C GLN A 169 4.90 -11.55 0.38
N GLN A 170 6.16 -11.89 0.66
CA GLN A 170 7.01 -11.13 1.58
C GLN A 170 7.33 -9.73 1.05
N LEU A 171 7.42 -9.55 -0.27
CA LEU A 171 7.68 -8.26 -0.89
C LEU A 171 6.62 -7.19 -0.52
N LEU A 172 5.39 -7.60 -0.22
CA LEU A 172 4.33 -6.69 0.24
C LEU A 172 4.65 -6.06 1.60
N PHE A 173 5.37 -6.79 2.45
CA PHE A 173 5.73 -6.36 3.79
C PHE A 173 6.92 -5.39 3.79
N THR A 174 7.62 -5.24 2.66
CA THR A 174 8.73 -4.29 2.50
C THR A 174 8.32 -2.84 2.70
N LYS A 175 7.02 -2.52 2.58
CA LYS A 175 6.47 -1.19 2.87
C LYS A 175 5.65 -1.15 4.15
N ILE A 176 4.88 -2.21 4.43
CA ILE A 176 4.03 -2.26 5.62
C ILE A 176 4.86 -2.22 6.92
N VAL A 177 5.90 -3.06 7.03
CA VAL A 177 6.66 -3.17 8.29
C VAL A 177 7.42 -1.87 8.60
N PRO A 178 8.15 -1.25 7.65
CA PRO A 178 8.75 0.08 7.85
C PRO A 178 7.73 1.16 8.20
N ASN A 179 6.59 1.22 7.51
CA ASN A 179 5.58 2.25 7.79
C ASN A 179 5.00 2.07 9.20
N CYS A 180 4.70 0.84 9.64
CA CYS A 180 4.29 0.55 11.01
C CYS A 180 5.36 0.92 12.06
N LYS A 181 6.65 0.73 11.73
CA LYS A 181 7.77 1.17 12.59
C LYS A 181 7.87 2.68 12.69
N LYS A 182 7.83 3.38 11.55
CA LYS A 182 7.91 4.85 11.47
C LYS A 182 6.77 5.54 12.22
N LEU A 183 5.58 4.94 12.15
CA LEU A 183 4.40 5.32 12.90
C LEU A 183 4.56 5.10 14.43
N GLY A 184 5.48 4.23 14.85
CA GLY A 184 5.66 3.82 16.23
C GLY A 184 4.73 2.67 16.66
N LEU A 185 3.79 2.26 15.80
CA LEU A 185 2.82 1.20 16.09
C LEU A 185 3.48 -0.18 16.26
N LEU A 186 4.60 -0.43 15.58
CA LEU A 186 5.33 -1.71 15.65
C LEU A 186 5.78 -2.06 17.07
N ASP A 187 6.27 -1.05 17.78
CA ASP A 187 6.87 -1.16 19.11
C ASP A 187 5.95 -0.70 20.25
N ALA A 188 4.78 -0.14 19.90
CA ALA A 188 3.82 0.37 20.87
C ALA A 188 3.33 -0.69 21.87
N GLY A 189 3.03 -0.26 23.09
CA GLY A 189 2.55 -1.12 24.16
C GLY A 189 3.60 -2.14 24.61
N ASP A 190 3.29 -3.42 24.42
CA ASP A 190 4.15 -4.57 24.77
C ASP A 190 4.90 -5.16 23.56
N GLY A 191 4.89 -4.48 22.41
CA GLY A 191 5.55 -4.93 21.18
C GLY A 191 4.88 -6.13 20.51
N TRP A 192 3.59 -6.35 20.74
CA TRP A 192 2.85 -7.47 20.13
C TRP A 192 2.87 -7.47 18.61
N LEU A 193 2.76 -6.32 17.94
CA LEU A 193 2.77 -6.27 16.47
C LEU A 193 4.13 -6.73 15.94
N ARG A 194 5.23 -6.26 16.55
CA ARG A 194 6.58 -6.76 16.26
C ARG A 194 6.67 -8.27 16.43
N LYS A 195 6.17 -8.82 17.54
CA LYS A 195 6.17 -10.27 17.78
C LYS A 195 5.41 -11.00 16.67
N LYS A 196 4.24 -10.52 16.29
CA LYS A 196 3.38 -11.12 15.26
C LYS A 196 4.00 -11.07 13.86
N PHE A 197 4.63 -9.96 13.49
CA PHE A 197 5.43 -9.88 12.27
C PHE A 197 6.67 -10.78 12.31
N GLY A 198 7.27 -11.00 13.49
CA GLY A 198 8.30 -12.01 13.68
C GLY A 198 7.79 -13.44 13.47
N GLU A 199 6.61 -13.78 14.01
CA GLU A 199 5.99 -15.11 13.87
C GLU A 199 5.68 -15.49 12.42
N ILE A 200 5.34 -14.51 11.57
CA ILE A 200 5.08 -14.75 10.14
C ILE A 200 6.31 -14.52 9.24
N GLY A 201 7.48 -14.24 9.82
CA GLY A 201 8.75 -14.14 9.10
C GLY A 201 8.86 -12.93 8.17
N VAL A 202 8.34 -11.76 8.58
CA VAL A 202 8.41 -10.51 7.80
C VAL A 202 9.13 -9.37 8.54
N ILE A 203 9.53 -9.58 9.80
CA ILE A 203 10.14 -8.54 10.62
C ILE A 203 11.49 -8.04 10.06
N GLN A 204 12.19 -8.86 9.25
CA GLN A 204 13.45 -8.50 8.61
C GLN A 204 13.38 -7.26 7.71
N TYR A 205 12.18 -6.84 7.31
CA TYR A 205 11.97 -5.65 6.51
C TYR A 205 11.93 -4.36 7.33
N GLU A 206 11.99 -4.41 8.66
CA GLU A 206 11.76 -3.23 9.51
C GLU A 206 12.73 -2.06 9.29
N ASP A 207 13.92 -2.32 8.77
CA ASP A 207 14.96 -1.31 8.50
C ASP A 207 15.10 -1.01 6.99
N TRP A 208 14.18 -1.52 6.17
CA TRP A 208 14.16 -1.19 4.74
C TRP A 208 13.64 0.22 4.51
N VAL A 209 14.05 0.80 3.38
CA VAL A 209 13.69 2.15 2.96
C VAL A 209 12.18 2.32 3.02
N ASP A 210 11.74 3.21 3.91
CA ASP A 210 10.34 3.53 4.06
C ASP A 210 9.84 4.37 2.88
N THR A 211 8.52 4.49 2.80
CA THR A 211 7.85 5.13 1.69
C THR A 211 8.28 6.60 1.46
N ALA A 212 8.55 7.34 2.53
CA ALA A 212 8.87 8.77 2.43
C ALA A 212 10.28 9.02 1.89
N GLU A 213 11.24 8.14 2.22
CA GLU A 213 12.60 8.23 1.67
C GLU A 213 12.64 7.92 0.17
N GLU A 214 11.72 7.05 -0.31
CA GLU A 214 11.51 6.87 -1.75
C GLU A 214 10.90 8.11 -2.42
N VAL A 215 10.00 8.85 -1.76
CA VAL A 215 9.46 10.13 -2.28
C VAL A 215 10.58 11.09 -2.59
N ASP A 216 11.54 11.27 -1.69
CA ASP A 216 12.65 12.20 -1.91
C ASP A 216 13.45 11.80 -3.15
N ALA A 217 13.72 10.50 -3.33
CA ALA A 217 14.38 9.99 -4.53
C ALA A 217 13.55 10.21 -5.82
N PHE A 218 12.23 10.02 -5.77
CA PHE A 218 11.33 10.26 -6.90
C PHE A 218 11.13 11.76 -7.19
N ALA A 219 11.08 12.61 -6.17
CA ALA A 219 10.97 14.06 -6.29
C ALA A 219 12.23 14.66 -6.92
N ILE A 220 13.41 14.18 -6.52
CA ILE A 220 14.69 14.50 -7.17
C ILE A 220 14.65 14.07 -8.64
N THR A 221 14.16 12.86 -8.93
CA THR A 221 14.02 12.38 -10.31
C THR A 221 13.08 13.29 -11.12
N ARG A 222 11.97 13.75 -10.53
CA ARG A 222 11.01 14.67 -11.16
C ARG A 222 11.65 16.02 -11.49
N GLU A 223 12.46 16.58 -10.58
CA GLU A 223 13.19 17.83 -10.83
C GLU A 223 14.18 17.67 -11.98
N LEU A 224 14.95 16.57 -12.00
CA LEU A 224 15.90 16.28 -13.07
C LEU A 224 15.22 16.06 -14.43
N GLU A 225 14.07 15.37 -14.48
CA GLU A 225 13.28 15.19 -15.70
C GLU A 225 12.68 16.53 -16.18
N ALA A 226 12.20 17.38 -15.29
CA ALA A 226 11.69 18.70 -15.62
C ALA A 226 12.79 19.62 -16.17
N GLU A 227 13.99 19.60 -15.57
CA GLU A 227 15.16 20.32 -16.07
C GLU A 227 15.61 19.82 -17.45
N ALA A 228 15.58 18.50 -17.68
CA ALA A 228 15.94 17.92 -18.97
C ALA A 228 14.93 18.30 -20.07
N ALA A 229 13.63 18.28 -19.76
CA ALA A 229 12.58 18.73 -20.67
C ALA A 229 12.75 20.21 -21.04
N ALA A 230 12.99 21.07 -20.05
CA ALA A 230 13.21 22.51 -20.25
C ALA A 230 14.44 22.82 -21.13
N LYS A 231 15.49 21.98 -21.08
CA LYS A 231 16.69 22.11 -21.92
C LYS A 231 16.49 21.61 -23.36
N THR A 232 15.46 20.82 -23.61
CA THR A 232 15.16 20.27 -24.94
C THR A 232 14.24 21.20 -25.74
N GLU A 233 13.58 22.15 -25.07
CA GLU A 233 12.71 23.18 -25.66
C GLU A 233 13.41 24.54 -25.90
N SER A 234 14.69 24.67 -25.55
CA SER A 234 15.54 25.87 -25.79
C SER A 234 16.54 25.65 -26.92
#